data_AF-A0A7W2UFN7-F1
#
_entry.id   AF-A0A7W2UFN7-F1
#
_cell.length_a   1.000
_cell.length_b   1.000
_cell.length_c   1.000
_cell.angle_alpha   90.00
_cell.angle_beta   90.00
_cell.angle_gamma   90.00
#
_symmetry.space_group_name_H-M   'P 1'
#
loop_
_entity.id
_entity.type
_entity.pdbx_description
1 polymer ?
#
loop_
_entity_poly.entity_id
_entity_poly.type
_entity_poly.pdbx_seq_one_letter_code
_entity_poly.pdbx_strand_id
1 'polypeptide(L)'
;MSSVLANILIGLITSLISGLSVWLWQRAKSVRAGRRQAAFFGISPGQSGLVILTHHHSSPWVTSHYDVYALLEAAALVDQVRGEIAVEAASEFRGSNGNRTELCIGGPDANERSAGHLAYHLPGIRFLPFRHHYQELMKTLPSIDRFCLIVRVSLPNVYGHELVELERDVTAEAFAP
;
A
#
# COMPACT_ATOMS: atom_id res chain seq x y z
N MET A 1 -34.72 13.66 -50.06
CA MET A 1 -34.24 14.32 -48.82
C MET A 1 -34.59 13.53 -47.55
N SER A 2 -35.74 12.86 -47.47
CA SER A 2 -36.17 12.02 -46.32
C SER A 2 -35.26 10.84 -46.00
N SER A 3 -34.74 10.13 -47.01
CA SER A 3 -33.82 8.98 -46.81
C SER A 3 -32.47 9.37 -46.21
N VAL A 4 -31.94 10.56 -46.57
CA VAL A 4 -30.68 11.09 -46.02
C VAL A 4 -30.85 11.43 -44.54
N LEU A 5 -31.96 12.11 -44.18
CA LEU A 5 -32.27 12.41 -42.78
C LEU A 5 -32.46 11.14 -41.94
N ALA A 6 -33.11 10.11 -42.49
CA ALA A 6 -33.29 8.82 -41.81
C ALA A 6 -31.95 8.12 -41.52
N ASN A 7 -31.03 8.08 -42.48
CA ASN A 7 -29.72 7.46 -42.30
C ASN A 7 -28.86 8.22 -41.27
N ILE A 8 -28.89 9.56 -41.30
CA ILE A 8 -28.21 10.39 -40.31
C ILE A 8 -28.77 10.14 -38.92
N LEU A 9 -30.10 10.10 -38.78
CA LEU A 9 -30.77 9.83 -37.50
C LEU A 9 -30.38 8.45 -36.94
N ILE A 10 -30.39 7.42 -37.78
CA ILE A 10 -29.99 6.06 -37.38
C ILE A 10 -28.54 6.04 -36.91
N GLY A 11 -27.62 6.68 -37.64
CA GLY A 11 -26.21 6.78 -37.23
C GLY A 11 -26.01 7.51 -35.91
N LEU A 12 -26.81 8.54 -35.64
CA LEU A 12 -26.75 9.30 -34.39
C LEU A 12 -27.26 8.47 -33.21
N ILE A 13 -28.37 7.74 -33.41
CA ILE A 13 -28.94 6.84 -32.41
C ILE A 13 -27.97 5.69 -32.11
N THR A 14 -27.41 5.05 -33.13
CA THR A 14 -26.48 3.92 -32.93
C THR A 14 -25.21 4.36 -32.23
N SER A 15 -24.68 5.55 -32.57
CA SER A 15 -23.54 6.14 -31.87
C SER A 15 -23.85 6.43 -30.39
N LEU A 16 -25.02 7.01 -30.11
CA LEU A 16 -25.47 7.29 -28.75
C LEU A 16 -25.61 6.00 -27.92
N ILE A 17 -26.27 4.97 -28.47
CA ILE A 17 -26.47 3.69 -27.80
C ILE A 17 -25.12 3.01 -27.54
N SER A 18 -24.23 2.99 -28.53
CA SER A 18 -22.91 2.37 -28.41
C SER A 18 -22.06 3.09 -27.36
N GLY A 19 -22.03 4.42 -27.38
CA GLY A 19 -21.31 5.24 -26.41
C GLY A 19 -21.81 5.03 -24.99
N LEU A 20 -23.12 5.05 -24.77
CA LEU A 20 -23.73 4.79 -23.47
C LEU A 20 -23.47 3.36 -22.98
N SER A 21 -23.53 2.37 -23.86
CA SER A 21 -23.29 0.96 -23.52
C SER A 21 -21.86 0.73 -23.03
N VAL A 22 -20.88 1.26 -23.76
CA VAL A 22 -19.45 1.19 -23.36
C VAL A 22 -19.22 1.96 -22.06
N TRP A 23 -19.79 3.15 -21.93
CA TRP A 23 -19.67 3.94 -20.70
C TRP A 23 -20.24 3.21 -19.49
N LEU A 24 -21.44 2.63 -19.59
CA LEU A 24 -22.07 1.84 -18.52
C LEU A 24 -21.24 0.61 -18.17
N TRP A 25 -20.74 -0.12 -19.18
CA TRP A 25 -19.88 -1.28 -18.96
C TRP A 25 -18.60 -0.90 -18.22
N GLN A 26 -17.92 0.14 -18.68
CA GLN A 26 -16.67 0.62 -18.09
C GLN A 26 -16.90 1.15 -16.68
N ARG A 27 -17.98 1.90 -16.46
CA ARG A 27 -18.43 2.36 -15.13
C ARG A 27 -18.67 1.17 -14.20
N ALA A 28 -19.39 0.15 -14.64
CA ALA A 28 -19.67 -1.04 -13.85
C ALA A 28 -18.40 -1.83 -13.53
N LYS A 29 -17.49 -1.99 -14.49
CA LYS A 29 -16.18 -2.64 -14.30
C LYS A 29 -15.35 -1.89 -13.26
N SER A 30 -15.22 -0.57 -13.38
CA SER A 30 -14.45 0.25 -12.44
C SER A 30 -15.04 0.21 -11.03
N VAL A 31 -16.37 0.31 -10.89
CA VAL A 31 -17.04 0.21 -9.59
C VAL A 31 -16.84 -1.17 -8.96
N ARG A 32 -16.93 -2.25 -9.76
CA ARG A 32 -16.68 -3.61 -9.26
C ARG A 32 -15.23 -3.80 -8.82
N ALA A 33 -14.26 -3.30 -9.59
CA ALA A 33 -12.85 -3.37 -9.22
C ALA A 33 -12.57 -2.62 -7.91
N GLY A 34 -13.06 -1.38 -7.78
CA GLY A 34 -12.90 -0.58 -6.56
C GLY A 34 -13.54 -1.23 -5.34
N ARG A 35 -14.75 -1.79 -5.47
CA ARG A 35 -15.40 -2.54 -4.38
C ARG A 35 -14.62 -3.78 -3.95
N ARG A 36 -14.00 -4.50 -4.89
CA ARG A 36 -13.16 -5.66 -4.55
C ARG A 36 -11.88 -5.25 -3.83
N GLN A 37 -11.25 -4.15 -4.25
CA GLN A 37 -10.09 -3.60 -3.56
C GLN A 37 -10.45 -3.12 -2.15
N ALA A 38 -11.52 -2.33 -2.00
CA ALA A 38 -11.99 -1.89 -0.69
C ALA A 38 -12.33 -3.08 0.23
N ALA A 39 -13.03 -4.09 -0.29
CA ALA A 39 -13.34 -5.30 0.47
C ALA A 39 -12.09 -6.11 0.85
N PHE A 40 -11.08 -6.17 -0.02
CA PHE A 40 -9.79 -6.81 0.29
C PHE A 40 -9.10 -6.14 1.47
N PHE A 41 -9.12 -4.81 1.53
CA PHE A 41 -8.61 -4.05 2.67
C PHE A 41 -9.56 -4.01 3.87
N GLY A 42 -10.69 -4.73 3.81
CA GLY A 42 -11.67 -4.77 4.90
C GLY A 42 -12.47 -3.49 5.08
N ILE A 43 -12.54 -2.63 4.07
CA ILE A 43 -13.32 -1.39 4.08
C ILE A 43 -14.75 -1.68 3.60
N SER A 44 -15.73 -1.54 4.50
CA SER A 44 -17.14 -1.72 4.16
C SER A 44 -17.77 -0.42 3.64
N PRO A 45 -18.84 -0.49 2.81
CA PRO A 45 -19.56 0.69 2.36
C PRO A 45 -20.07 1.57 3.51
N GLY A 46 -19.74 2.87 3.48
CA GLY A 46 -20.11 3.85 4.50
C GLY A 46 -19.38 3.70 5.85
N GLN A 47 -18.45 2.76 5.98
CA GLN A 47 -17.62 2.62 7.17
C GLN A 47 -16.44 3.59 7.10
N SER A 48 -16.14 4.29 8.21
CA SER A 48 -14.99 5.17 8.27
C SER A 48 -13.68 4.38 8.34
N GLY A 49 -12.65 4.89 7.69
CA GLY A 49 -11.26 4.41 7.80
C GLY A 49 -10.49 5.17 8.87
N LEU A 50 -9.49 4.51 9.45
CA LEU A 50 -8.53 5.09 10.38
C LEU A 50 -7.13 4.78 9.86
N VAL A 51 -6.38 5.80 9.45
CA VAL A 51 -4.99 5.66 9.04
C VAL A 51 -4.09 6.05 10.19
N ILE A 52 -3.18 5.15 10.57
CA ILE A 52 -2.14 5.40 11.55
C ILE A 52 -0.83 5.61 10.81
N LEU A 53 -0.33 6.83 10.81
CA LEU A 53 0.80 7.25 9.98
C LEU A 53 2.06 7.46 10.82
N THR A 54 3.21 7.10 10.26
CA THR A 54 4.51 7.37 10.88
C THR A 54 5.02 8.76 10.58
N HIS A 55 5.73 9.34 11.54
CA HIS A 55 6.56 10.52 11.28
C HIS A 55 7.97 10.12 10.87
N HIS A 56 8.62 11.01 10.15
CA HIS A 56 9.98 10.88 9.72
C HIS A 56 10.90 10.96 10.95
N HIS A 57 11.93 10.12 10.98
CA HIS A 57 12.86 10.02 12.13
C HIS A 57 13.51 11.35 12.53
N SER A 58 13.55 12.34 11.64
CA SER A 58 14.19 13.64 11.84
C SER A 58 13.22 14.71 12.39
N SER A 59 11.91 14.51 12.26
CA SER A 59 10.91 15.46 12.74
C SER A 59 9.55 14.79 12.94
N PRO A 60 8.90 14.98 14.11
CA PRO A 60 7.54 14.49 14.38
C PRO A 60 6.46 15.16 13.52
N TRP A 61 6.81 16.12 12.66
CA TRP A 61 5.87 16.84 11.78
C TRP A 61 6.03 16.50 10.30
N VAL A 62 7.07 15.72 9.95
CA VAL A 62 7.39 15.38 8.57
C VAL A 62 7.06 13.92 8.37
N THR A 63 6.52 13.53 7.23
CA THR A 63 6.26 12.13 6.87
C THR A 63 7.08 11.80 5.61
N SER A 64 7.54 10.56 5.47
CA SER A 64 8.22 10.14 4.24
C SER A 64 7.32 10.35 3.03
N HIS A 65 7.88 10.77 1.89
CA HIS A 65 7.10 10.97 0.68
C HIS A 65 6.35 9.70 0.24
N TYR A 66 6.96 8.53 0.41
CA TYR A 66 6.34 7.24 0.11
C TYR A 66 5.14 6.94 1.02
N ASP A 67 5.22 7.29 2.30
CA ASP A 67 4.13 7.10 3.26
C ASP A 67 2.96 8.05 2.97
N VAL A 68 3.25 9.27 2.48
CA VAL A 68 2.22 10.21 2.00
C VAL A 68 1.48 9.65 0.79
N TYR A 69 2.19 9.05 -0.18
CA TYR A 69 1.51 8.40 -1.30
C TYR A 69 0.61 7.25 -0.86
N ALA A 70 1.10 6.38 0.04
CA ALA A 70 0.31 5.31 0.61
C ALA A 70 -0.95 5.84 1.32
N LEU A 71 -0.83 6.96 2.04
CA LEU A 71 -1.97 7.64 2.67
C LEU A 71 -2.99 8.11 1.63
N LEU A 72 -2.54 8.74 0.55
CA LEU A 72 -3.43 9.23 -0.50
C LEU A 72 -4.16 8.07 -1.21
N GLU A 73 -3.47 6.96 -1.45
CA GLU A 73 -4.09 5.76 -2.01
C GLU A 73 -5.12 5.15 -1.05
N ALA A 74 -4.79 5.04 0.24
CA ALA A 74 -5.73 4.61 1.28
C ALA A 74 -6.96 5.53 1.36
N ALA A 75 -6.76 6.84 1.32
CA ALA A 75 -7.84 7.82 1.31
C ALA A 75 -8.75 7.65 0.09
N ALA A 76 -8.18 7.44 -1.10
CA ALA A 76 -8.95 7.18 -2.31
C ALA A 76 -9.77 5.88 -2.22
N LEU A 77 -9.27 4.85 -1.54
CA LEU A 77 -10.01 3.60 -1.33
C LEU A 77 -11.20 3.79 -0.37
N VAL A 78 -11.01 4.53 0.72
CA VAL A 78 -12.09 4.84 1.69
C VAL A 78 -13.15 5.75 1.04
N ASP A 79 -12.74 6.76 0.29
CA ASP A 79 -13.65 7.68 -0.42
C ASP A 79 -14.49 6.95 -1.49
N GLN A 80 -13.91 5.99 -2.21
CA GLN A 80 -14.64 5.19 -3.22
C GLN A 80 -15.86 4.45 -2.65
N VAL A 81 -15.82 4.09 -1.37
CA VAL A 81 -16.94 3.45 -0.66
C VAL A 81 -17.73 4.43 0.21
N ARG A 82 -17.50 5.74 0.03
CA ARG A 82 -18.11 6.86 0.76
C ARG A 82 -17.88 6.79 2.27
N GLY A 83 -16.73 6.26 2.69
CA GLY A 83 -16.27 6.33 4.07
C GLY A 83 -15.60 7.67 4.36
N GLU A 84 -15.59 8.05 5.64
CA GLU A 84 -14.75 9.15 6.14
C GLU A 84 -13.39 8.60 6.56
N ILE A 85 -12.31 9.37 6.40
CA ILE A 85 -10.98 8.96 6.83
C ILE A 85 -10.47 9.84 7.97
N ALA A 86 -10.11 9.20 9.08
CA ALA A 86 -9.36 9.83 10.16
C ALA A 86 -7.88 9.47 10.02
N VAL A 87 -7.00 10.44 10.24
CA VAL A 87 -5.55 10.22 10.20
C VAL A 87 -4.99 10.57 11.57
N GLU A 88 -4.27 9.64 12.17
CA GLU A 88 -3.67 9.77 13.49
C GLU A 88 -2.18 9.45 13.45
N ALA A 89 -1.42 10.13 14.31
CA ALA A 89 -0.01 9.88 14.49
C ALA A 89 0.24 8.56 15.23
N ALA A 90 1.14 7.71 14.71
CA ALA A 90 1.50 6.44 15.33
C ALA A 90 2.05 6.58 16.76
N SER A 91 2.74 7.69 17.06
CA SER A 91 3.30 7.98 18.39
C SER A 91 2.23 8.37 19.42
N GLU A 92 1.13 8.97 18.97
CA GLU A 92 0.12 9.58 19.84
C GLU A 92 -1.11 8.68 20.02
N PHE A 93 -1.45 7.89 19.01
CA PHE A 93 -2.70 7.14 19.03
C PHE A 93 -2.66 5.92 19.96
N ARG A 94 -3.41 6.00 21.06
CA ARG A 94 -3.61 4.90 22.03
C ARG A 94 -5.04 4.35 22.05
N GLY A 95 -5.89 4.77 21.12
CA GLY A 95 -7.31 4.39 21.07
C GLY A 95 -7.60 3.06 20.37
N SER A 96 -8.85 2.62 20.44
CA SER A 96 -9.35 1.52 19.62
C SER A 96 -9.77 2.01 18.22
N ASN A 97 -9.61 1.16 17.20
CA ASN A 97 -10.20 1.39 15.89
C ASN A 97 -11.73 1.32 15.92
N GLY A 98 -12.32 0.65 16.92
CA GLY A 98 -13.77 0.49 17.04
C GLY A 98 -14.32 -0.28 15.85
N ASN A 99 -15.29 0.31 15.16
CA ASN A 99 -15.84 -0.26 13.93
C ASN A 99 -15.13 0.26 12.66
N ARG A 100 -14.01 0.95 12.77
CA ARG A 100 -13.28 1.52 11.63
C ARG A 100 -12.24 0.54 11.11
N THR A 101 -12.01 0.56 9.80
CA THR A 101 -10.91 -0.20 9.20
C THR A 101 -9.61 0.53 9.49
N GLU A 102 -8.69 -0.14 10.20
CA GLU A 102 -7.41 0.44 10.58
C GLU A 102 -6.34 0.12 9.52
N LEU A 103 -5.65 1.15 9.04
CA LEU A 103 -4.58 1.07 8.05
C LEU A 103 -3.32 1.68 8.65
N CYS A 104 -2.37 0.85 9.08
CA CYS A 104 -1.10 1.34 9.60
C CYS A 104 -0.09 1.47 8.45
N ILE A 105 0.39 2.69 8.22
CA ILE A 105 1.37 3.00 7.19
C ILE A 105 2.73 3.17 7.87
N GLY A 106 3.76 2.56 7.30
CA GLY A 106 5.12 2.53 7.87
C GLY A 106 5.47 1.19 8.53
N GLY A 107 6.77 0.89 8.56
CA GLY A 107 7.31 -0.35 9.11
C GLY A 107 7.13 -0.47 10.64
N PRO A 108 7.23 -1.68 11.21
CA PRO A 108 7.08 -1.90 12.67
C PRO A 108 8.15 -1.23 13.52
N ASP A 109 9.25 -0.77 12.92
CA ASP A 109 10.27 0.01 13.59
C ASP A 109 9.92 1.50 13.73
N ALA A 110 9.11 2.02 12.81
CA ALA A 110 8.66 3.41 12.79
C ALA A 110 7.21 3.58 13.29
N ASN A 111 6.39 2.54 13.18
CA ASN A 111 4.98 2.52 13.56
C ASN A 111 4.74 1.52 14.69
N GLU A 112 4.61 2.03 15.92
CA GLU A 112 4.33 1.20 17.10
C GLU A 112 3.04 0.40 16.96
N ARG A 113 2.06 0.94 16.23
CA ARG A 113 0.79 0.27 15.98
C ARG A 113 0.95 -0.91 15.02
N SER A 114 1.70 -0.74 13.93
CA SER A 114 2.09 -1.86 13.05
C SER A 114 2.84 -2.94 13.82
N ALA A 115 3.78 -2.55 14.69
CA ALA A 115 4.53 -3.48 15.53
C ALA A 115 3.62 -4.30 16.44
N GLY A 116 2.65 -3.66 17.09
CA GLY A 116 1.66 -4.32 17.93
C GLY A 116 0.81 -5.35 17.17
N HIS A 117 0.29 -4.97 16.01
CA HIS A 117 -0.50 -5.90 15.17
C HIS A 117 0.31 -7.09 14.71
N LEU A 118 1.55 -6.87 14.29
CA LEU A 118 2.44 -7.95 13.86
C LEU A 118 2.79 -8.88 15.02
N ALA A 119 3.13 -8.34 16.20
CA ALA A 119 3.41 -9.15 17.37
C ALA A 119 2.20 -10.00 17.80
N TYR A 120 0.98 -9.47 17.64
CA TYR A 120 -0.26 -10.18 17.97
C TYR A 120 -0.61 -11.26 16.94
N HIS A 121 -0.57 -10.94 15.65
CA HIS A 121 -1.02 -11.84 14.59
C HIS A 121 0.05 -12.85 14.13
N LEU A 122 1.34 -12.55 14.36
CA LEU A 122 2.46 -13.39 13.96
C LEU A 122 3.34 -13.75 15.17
N PRO A 123 2.78 -14.46 16.17
CA PRO A 123 3.54 -14.83 17.37
C PRO A 123 4.76 -15.67 16.99
N GLY A 124 5.93 -15.28 17.48
CA GLY A 124 7.21 -15.94 17.18
C GLY A 124 8.00 -15.32 16.02
N ILE A 125 7.42 -14.38 15.27
CA ILE A 125 8.16 -13.59 14.28
C ILE A 125 8.69 -12.32 14.96
N ARG A 126 10.00 -12.07 14.86
CA ARG A 126 10.61 -10.82 15.32
C ARG A 126 11.01 -9.97 14.12
N PHE A 127 10.49 -8.74 14.09
CA PHE A 127 10.90 -7.71 13.14
C PHE A 127 12.01 -6.89 13.76
N LEU A 128 13.10 -6.74 13.03
CA LEU A 128 14.33 -6.22 13.56
C LEU A 128 14.74 -5.00 12.72
N PRO A 129 14.86 -3.81 13.34
CA PRO A 129 15.13 -2.57 12.62
C PRO A 129 16.50 -2.65 11.96
N PHE A 130 16.54 -2.53 10.63
CA PHE A 130 17.77 -2.64 9.85
C PHE A 130 18.54 -1.30 9.91
N ARG A 131 19.39 -1.09 10.94
CA ARG A 131 19.92 0.26 11.24
C ARG A 131 21.35 0.59 10.83
N HIS A 132 22.23 -0.35 10.46
CA HIS A 132 23.66 0.00 10.37
C HIS A 132 24.43 -0.32 9.07
N HIS A 133 23.98 -1.23 8.20
CA HIS A 133 24.79 -1.63 7.02
C HIS A 133 24.19 -1.29 5.64
N TYR A 134 22.99 -0.71 5.59
CA TYR A 134 22.33 -0.37 4.32
C TYR A 134 23.18 0.55 3.43
N GLN A 135 23.87 1.55 3.99
CA GLN A 135 24.65 2.50 3.19
C GLN A 135 25.87 1.86 2.53
N GLU A 136 26.49 0.88 3.20
CA GLU A 136 27.60 0.12 2.62
C GLU A 136 27.09 -0.92 1.62
N LEU A 137 26.01 -1.62 1.97
CA LEU A 137 25.35 -2.58 1.09
C LEU A 137 24.86 -1.93 -0.21
N MET A 138 24.27 -0.73 -0.12
CA MET A 138 23.81 0.03 -1.28
C MET A 138 24.95 0.42 -2.23
N LYS A 139 26.18 0.63 -1.72
CA LYS A 139 27.33 0.89 -2.60
C LYS A 139 27.74 -0.35 -3.39
N THR A 140 27.42 -1.53 -2.88
CA THR A 140 27.74 -2.81 -3.52
C THR A 140 26.64 -3.32 -4.44
N LEU A 141 25.42 -2.79 -4.31
CA LEU A 141 24.27 -3.21 -5.10
C LEU A 141 24.26 -2.56 -6.50
N PRO A 142 24.00 -3.34 -7.57
CA PRO A 142 23.86 -2.78 -8.92
C PRO A 142 22.62 -1.89 -9.09
N SER A 143 21.56 -2.15 -8.32
CA SER A 143 20.31 -1.39 -8.34
C SER A 143 19.58 -1.53 -7.00
N ILE A 144 18.92 -0.44 -6.59
CA ILE A 144 18.11 -0.36 -5.37
C ILE A 144 16.62 -0.60 -5.67
N ASP A 145 16.25 -0.61 -6.95
CA ASP A 145 14.87 -0.82 -7.40
C ASP A 145 14.51 -2.31 -7.42
N ARG A 146 15.50 -3.18 -7.70
CA ARG A 146 15.28 -4.61 -7.87
C ARG A 146 16.55 -5.40 -7.56
N PHE A 147 16.55 -6.06 -6.41
CA PHE A 147 17.66 -6.85 -5.89
C PHE A 147 17.14 -8.07 -5.11
N CYS A 148 17.96 -9.11 -4.99
CA CYS A 148 17.71 -10.26 -4.14
C CYS A 148 19.01 -10.68 -3.47
N LEU A 149 19.07 -10.55 -2.14
CA LEU A 149 20.27 -10.81 -1.35
C LEU A 149 20.02 -11.92 -0.34
N ILE A 150 21.01 -12.78 -0.17
CA ILE A 150 21.12 -13.70 0.95
C ILE A 150 22.01 -13.03 1.98
N VAL A 151 21.48 -12.85 3.18
CA VAL A 151 22.22 -12.30 4.32
C VAL A 151 22.34 -13.36 5.41
N ARG A 152 23.52 -13.45 6.02
CA ARG A 152 23.80 -14.35 7.14
C ARG A 152 23.76 -13.57 8.43
N VAL A 153 23.08 -14.12 9.43
CA VAL A 153 23.16 -13.62 10.81
C VAL A 153 24.34 -14.31 11.49
N SER A 154 25.40 -13.56 11.75
CA SER A 154 26.61 -14.03 12.43
C SER A 154 26.38 -14.04 13.94
N LEU A 155 26.84 -15.11 14.60
CA LEU A 155 26.82 -15.27 16.06
C LEU A 155 25.45 -14.96 16.71
N PRO A 156 24.36 -15.61 16.26
CA PRO A 156 23.00 -15.25 16.66
C PRO A 156 22.73 -15.44 18.17
N ASN A 157 23.49 -16.30 18.83
CA ASN A 157 23.37 -16.53 20.28
C ASN A 157 24.08 -15.46 21.12
N VAL A 158 24.98 -14.67 20.52
CA VAL A 158 25.81 -13.67 21.22
C VAL A 158 25.34 -12.25 20.89
N TYR A 159 25.12 -11.97 19.59
CA TYR A 159 24.76 -10.64 19.09
C TYR A 159 23.33 -10.60 18.51
N GLY A 160 22.56 -11.66 18.68
CA GLY A 160 21.19 -11.72 18.17
C GLY A 160 21.15 -11.60 16.65
N HIS A 161 20.69 -10.46 16.17
CA HIS A 161 20.53 -10.15 14.75
C HIS A 161 21.26 -8.86 14.37
N GLU A 162 22.08 -8.33 15.28
CA GLU A 162 22.77 -7.06 15.08
C GLU A 162 23.98 -7.22 14.16
N LEU A 163 24.51 -8.44 14.06
CA LEU A 163 25.61 -8.79 13.17
C LEU A 163 25.06 -9.55 11.96
N VAL A 164 24.64 -8.80 10.95
CA VAL A 164 24.17 -9.34 9.67
C VAL A 164 25.20 -9.01 8.61
N GLU A 165 25.72 -10.04 7.97
CA GLU A 165 26.71 -9.95 6.89
C GLU A 165 26.04 -10.34 5.57
N LEU A 166 26.42 -9.67 4.47
CA LEU A 166 26.00 -10.09 3.15
C LEU A 166 26.67 -11.42 2.82
N GLU A 167 25.88 -12.48 2.68
CA GLU A 167 26.37 -13.81 2.33
C GLU A 167 26.58 -13.91 0.81
N ARG A 168 25.57 -13.47 0.05
CA ARG A 168 25.59 -13.56 -1.41
C ARG A 168 24.58 -12.59 -2.03
N ASP A 169 25.00 -11.94 -3.11
CA ASP A 169 24.07 -11.33 -4.06
C ASP A 169 23.59 -12.39 -5.05
N VAL A 170 22.28 -12.67 -5.04
CA VAL A 170 21.62 -13.62 -5.94
C VAL A 170 20.66 -12.92 -6.90
N THR A 171 20.83 -11.61 -7.10
CA THR A 171 19.94 -10.79 -7.93
C THR A 171 19.84 -11.32 -9.35
N ALA A 172 20.97 -11.71 -9.97
CA ALA A 172 20.96 -12.22 -11.34
C ALA A 172 20.22 -13.56 -11.45
N GLU A 173 20.42 -14.45 -10.49
CA GLU A 173 19.77 -15.76 -10.44
C GLU A 173 18.29 -15.66 -10.11
N ALA A 174 17.92 -14.75 -9.20
CA ALA A 174 16.53 -14.55 -8.76
C ALA A 174 15.64 -13.90 -9.84
N PHE A 175 16.24 -13.13 -10.76
CA PHE A 175 15.51 -12.44 -11.83
C PHE A 175 15.90 -12.92 -13.23
N ALA A 176 16.48 -14.13 -13.34
CA ALA A 176 16.65 -14.80 -14.63
C ALA A 176 15.27 -15.06 -15.27
N PRO A 177 15.14 -14.95 -16.61
CA PRO A 177 13.88 -15.11 -17.32
C PRO A 177 13.33 -16.54 -17.30
#